data_AF-A0AAQ3WT00-F1
#
_entry.id   AF-A0AAQ3WT00-F1
#
_cell.length_a   1.000
_cell.length_b   1.000
_cell.length_c   1.000
_cell.angle_alpha   90.00
_cell.angle_beta   90.00
_cell.angle_gamma   90.00
#
_symmetry.space_group_name_H-M   'P 1'
#
loop_
_entity.id
_entity.type
_entity.pdbx_description
1 polymer ?
#
loop_
_entity_poly.entity_id
_entity_poly.type
_entity_poly.pdbx_seq_one_letter_code
_entity_poly.pdbx_strand_id
1 'polypeptide(L)'
;MVSTKRSVVVVGEPAAVQQHQAGGGGGLPLAALNHISVVCRSLQSSIRFYRDVLGFVPIRRPASFGFDGAWLFNYGIGIHLLQAEDPASMPPRKTEIDPKDNHISFQCESMEAVQRRLKELEIRYVQRRVEEGGIYVDQLFFHDPDGFMVEVCTCDKLPIVPLVPEGHAAILGRLPPPEPVCKRPPAAALKPAPPPQHQPAKAGGCVGEVEASIIVPACAMRSM
;
A
#
# COMPACT_ATOMS: atom_id res chain seq x y z
N MET A 1 13.28 -85.42 16.46
CA MET A 1 12.67 -84.92 17.72
C MET A 1 12.93 -83.43 17.78
N VAL A 2 11.87 -82.66 18.00
CA VAL A 2 11.79 -81.18 17.95
C VAL A 2 12.65 -80.56 19.05
N SER A 3 13.30 -79.42 18.76
CA SER A 3 13.60 -78.43 19.80
C SER A 3 13.42 -77.01 19.24
N THR A 4 12.30 -76.42 19.63
CA THR A 4 11.88 -75.04 19.36
C THR A 4 12.77 -74.04 20.10
N LYS A 5 13.43 -73.13 19.38
CA LYS A 5 14.01 -71.91 19.96
C LYS A 5 12.98 -70.78 19.87
N ARG A 6 12.62 -70.21 21.03
CA ARG A 6 11.87 -68.95 21.14
C ARG A 6 12.82 -67.76 21.04
N SER A 7 12.38 -66.77 20.29
CA SER A 7 12.94 -65.45 20.03
C SER A 7 12.85 -64.52 21.24
N VAL A 8 13.89 -63.73 21.48
CA VAL A 8 13.82 -62.47 22.23
C VAL A 8 14.26 -61.36 21.29
N VAL A 9 13.35 -60.41 21.04
CA VAL A 9 13.59 -59.21 20.24
C VAL A 9 14.10 -58.12 21.18
N VAL A 10 15.32 -57.66 20.97
CA VAL A 10 15.84 -56.43 21.60
C VAL A 10 15.63 -55.31 20.60
N VAL A 11 14.74 -54.38 20.92
CA VAL A 11 14.47 -53.19 20.13
C VAL A 11 15.58 -52.18 20.44
N GLY A 12 16.46 -51.92 19.47
CA GLY A 12 17.47 -50.87 19.57
C GLY A 12 16.85 -49.49 19.41
N GLU A 13 17.25 -48.54 20.27
CA GLU A 13 16.88 -47.12 20.15
C GLU A 13 17.31 -46.54 18.79
N PRO A 14 16.51 -45.65 18.17
CA PRO A 14 16.93 -44.98 16.95
C PRO A 14 18.00 -43.94 17.26
N ALA A 15 19.03 -43.94 16.42
CA ALA A 15 20.15 -43.02 16.45
C ALA A 15 19.71 -41.55 16.48
N ALA A 16 20.32 -40.78 17.37
CA ALA A 16 20.17 -39.34 17.44
C ALA A 16 20.48 -38.70 16.09
N VAL A 17 19.49 -38.06 15.47
CA VAL A 17 19.69 -37.17 14.32
C VAL A 17 20.51 -35.99 14.81
N GLN A 18 21.78 -35.98 14.43
CA GLN A 18 22.69 -34.87 14.69
C GLN A 18 22.18 -33.65 13.93
N GLN A 19 21.50 -32.75 14.63
CA GLN A 19 21.12 -31.46 14.09
C GLN A 19 22.41 -30.73 13.72
N HIS A 20 22.57 -30.47 12.42
CA HIS A 20 23.57 -29.54 11.92
C HIS A 20 23.37 -28.20 12.61
N GLN A 21 24.28 -27.87 13.53
CA GLN A 21 24.41 -26.51 14.00
C GLN A 21 24.95 -25.66 12.86
N ALA A 22 24.06 -25.00 12.14
CA ALA A 22 24.43 -23.90 11.27
C ALA A 22 24.76 -22.69 12.16
N GLY A 23 26.02 -22.60 12.56
CA GLY A 23 26.58 -21.36 13.09
C GLY A 23 26.70 -20.34 11.95
N GLY A 24 26.10 -19.17 12.12
CA GLY A 24 26.25 -18.03 11.21
C GLY A 24 25.17 -16.99 11.48
N GLY A 25 25.56 -15.82 11.98
CA GLY A 25 24.70 -14.75 12.53
C GLY A 25 23.33 -14.62 11.88
N GLY A 26 22.30 -15.18 12.54
CA GLY A 26 20.96 -15.25 11.99
C GLY A 26 20.16 -14.00 12.33
N GLY A 27 19.81 -13.20 11.33
CA GLY A 27 18.77 -12.19 11.47
C GLY A 27 17.43 -12.80 11.91
N LEU A 28 16.47 -11.95 12.29
CA LEU A 28 15.12 -12.40 12.61
C LEU A 28 14.54 -13.22 11.44
N PRO A 29 13.74 -14.28 11.70
CA PRO A 29 13.15 -15.13 10.66
C PRO A 29 11.99 -14.40 9.96
N LEU A 30 12.31 -13.39 9.17
CA LEU A 30 11.36 -12.54 8.45
C LEU A 30 11.17 -13.05 7.02
N ALA A 31 9.93 -13.01 6.51
CA ALA A 31 9.62 -13.43 5.15
C ALA A 31 9.65 -12.26 4.14
N ALA A 32 8.99 -11.15 4.46
CA ALA A 32 8.88 -9.97 3.62
C ALA A 32 8.41 -8.76 4.43
N LEU A 33 8.50 -7.56 3.84
CA LEU A 33 7.82 -6.38 4.35
C LEU A 33 6.30 -6.61 4.28
N ASN A 34 5.63 -6.55 5.42
CA ASN A 34 4.18 -6.79 5.48
C ASN A 34 3.37 -5.52 5.17
N HIS A 35 3.67 -4.43 5.87
CA HIS A 35 3.01 -3.15 5.69
C HIS A 35 3.88 -2.00 6.19
N ILE A 36 3.52 -0.78 5.80
CA ILE A 36 3.96 0.46 6.42
C ILE A 36 2.79 1.12 7.15
N SER A 37 3.08 1.92 8.16
CA SER A 37 2.06 2.74 8.83
C SER A 37 2.34 4.22 8.56
N VAL A 38 1.29 4.96 8.18
CA VAL A 38 1.35 6.39 7.89
C VAL A 38 0.30 7.10 8.73
N VAL A 39 0.74 8.06 9.54
CA VAL A 39 -0.16 8.95 10.28
C VAL A 39 -0.58 10.09 9.37
N CYS A 40 -1.88 10.35 9.29
CA CYS A 40 -2.45 11.35 8.40
C CYS A 40 -3.38 12.32 9.14
N ARG A 41 -3.50 13.54 8.63
CA ARG A 41 -4.44 14.53 9.18
C ARG A 41 -5.88 14.26 8.76
N SER A 42 -6.07 13.66 7.58
CA SER A 42 -7.39 13.35 7.03
C SER A 42 -7.39 12.00 6.35
N LEU A 43 -8.10 11.04 6.95
CA LEU A 43 -8.19 9.68 6.43
C LEU A 43 -8.75 9.65 5.00
N GLN A 44 -9.76 10.49 4.72
CA GLN A 44 -10.37 10.56 3.40
C GLN A 44 -9.41 11.08 2.33
N SER A 45 -8.62 12.12 2.64
CA SER A 45 -7.64 12.66 1.70
C SER A 45 -6.52 11.66 1.42
N SER A 46 -6.03 10.97 2.45
CA SER A 46 -5.00 9.94 2.29
C SER A 46 -5.53 8.71 1.54
N ILE A 47 -6.74 8.22 1.84
CA ILE A 47 -7.35 7.11 1.07
C ILE A 47 -7.42 7.48 -0.41
N ARG A 48 -7.90 8.68 -0.76
CA ARG A 48 -7.96 9.13 -2.16
C ARG A 48 -6.59 9.17 -2.81
N PHE A 49 -5.59 9.73 -2.13
CA PHE A 49 -4.22 9.76 -2.67
C PHE A 49 -3.68 8.35 -2.93
N TYR A 50 -3.64 7.50 -1.89
CA TYR A 50 -3.06 6.16 -2.02
C TYR A 50 -3.82 5.29 -3.02
N ARG A 51 -5.14 5.48 -3.17
CA ARG A 51 -5.97 4.79 -4.16
C ARG A 51 -5.80 5.33 -5.58
N ASP A 52 -5.99 6.63 -5.78
CA ASP A 52 -6.13 7.24 -7.10
C ASP A 52 -4.79 7.61 -7.76
N VAL A 53 -3.76 7.82 -6.93
CA VAL A 53 -2.40 8.16 -7.36
C VAL A 53 -1.51 6.91 -7.37
N LEU A 54 -1.50 6.15 -6.26
CA LEU A 54 -0.64 4.99 -6.09
C LEU A 54 -1.33 3.64 -6.36
N GLY A 55 -2.62 3.63 -6.71
CA GLY A 55 -3.31 2.41 -7.12
C GLY A 55 -3.63 1.42 -5.99
N PHE A 56 -3.52 1.82 -4.72
CA PHE A 56 -3.86 0.94 -3.60
C PHE A 56 -5.37 0.71 -3.46
N VAL A 57 -5.77 -0.48 -2.99
CA VAL A 57 -7.18 -0.79 -2.78
C VAL A 57 -7.49 -0.87 -1.29
N PRO A 58 -8.52 -0.16 -0.78
CA PRO A 58 -8.99 -0.33 0.59
C PRO A 58 -9.45 -1.78 0.86
N ILE A 59 -9.01 -2.34 1.98
CA ILE A 59 -9.36 -3.68 2.43
C ILE A 59 -10.06 -3.64 3.79
N ARG A 60 -10.70 -4.76 4.16
CA ARG A 60 -11.43 -4.87 5.42
C ARG A 60 -10.48 -4.73 6.62
N ARG A 61 -10.81 -3.79 7.51
CA ARG A 61 -10.15 -3.60 8.80
C ARG A 61 -10.81 -4.48 9.88
N PRO A 62 -10.04 -5.07 10.81
CA PRO A 62 -10.60 -5.70 12.01
C PRO A 62 -11.40 -4.69 12.84
N ALA A 63 -12.58 -5.10 13.31
CA ALA A 63 -13.48 -4.21 14.04
C ALA A 63 -13.00 -3.87 15.47
N SER A 64 -11.98 -4.56 15.98
CA SER A 64 -11.47 -4.43 17.35
C SER A 64 -10.64 -3.17 17.60
N PHE A 65 -10.36 -2.37 16.58
CA PHE A 65 -9.53 -1.18 16.73
C PHE A 65 -10.37 0.09 16.91
N GLY A 66 -10.21 0.76 18.05
CA GLY A 66 -11.01 1.91 18.47
C GLY A 66 -10.57 3.29 17.93
N PHE A 67 -9.64 3.35 16.98
CA PHE A 67 -9.18 4.60 16.35
C PHE A 67 -9.70 4.73 14.91
N ASP A 68 -9.65 5.94 14.33
CA ASP A 68 -9.98 6.15 12.92
C ASP A 68 -8.80 5.76 12.02
N GLY A 69 -9.02 4.82 11.11
CA GLY A 69 -7.97 4.36 10.20
C GLY A 69 -8.50 3.48 9.07
N ALA A 70 -7.62 3.25 8.10
CA ALA A 70 -7.91 2.42 6.92
C ALA A 70 -6.75 1.51 6.59
N TRP A 71 -7.07 0.32 6.08
CA TRP A 71 -6.08 -0.61 5.57
C TRP A 71 -6.21 -0.62 4.05
N LEU A 72 -5.08 -0.46 3.37
CA LEU A 72 -5.02 -0.55 1.92
C LEU A 72 -3.97 -1.58 1.53
N PHE A 73 -4.14 -2.21 0.38
CA PHE A 73 -3.22 -3.25 -0.11
C PHE A 73 -3.05 -3.17 -1.61
N ASN A 74 -1.80 -3.27 -2.06
CA ASN A 74 -1.40 -3.53 -3.44
C ASN A 74 0.10 -3.92 -3.47
N TYR A 75 0.58 -4.42 -4.60
CA TYR A 75 2.01 -4.73 -4.82
C TYR A 75 2.63 -5.68 -3.79
N GLY A 76 1.80 -6.50 -3.12
CA GLY A 76 2.26 -7.39 -2.06
C GLY A 76 2.47 -6.73 -0.69
N ILE A 77 2.23 -5.43 -0.54
CA ILE A 77 2.42 -4.68 0.70
C ILE A 77 1.13 -4.00 1.18
N GLY A 78 0.99 -3.87 2.50
CA GLY A 78 -0.07 -3.08 3.14
C GLY A 78 0.33 -1.62 3.42
N ILE A 79 -0.66 -0.73 3.42
CA ILE A 79 -0.56 0.62 4.00
C ILE A 79 -1.64 0.75 5.07
N HIS A 80 -1.21 0.99 6.31
CA HIS A 80 -2.08 1.33 7.42
C HIS A 80 -2.12 2.85 7.58
N LEU A 81 -3.25 3.45 7.23
CA LEU A 81 -3.52 4.86 7.49
C LEU A 81 -4.10 5.03 8.89
N LEU A 82 -3.48 5.89 9.69
CA LEU A 82 -3.85 6.19 11.05
C LEU A 82 -4.21 7.67 11.12
N GLN A 83 -5.48 8.01 11.35
CA GLN A 83 -5.84 9.42 11.51
C GLN A 83 -5.33 9.92 12.86
N ALA A 84 -4.63 11.06 12.86
CA ALA A 84 -4.21 11.71 14.09
C ALA A 84 -5.45 12.16 14.90
N GLU A 85 -5.44 11.89 16.21
CA GLU A 85 -6.50 12.35 17.13
C GLU A 85 -6.56 13.88 17.18
N ASP A 86 -5.39 14.52 17.21
CA ASP A 86 -5.23 15.96 17.03
C ASP A 86 -4.40 16.25 15.78
N PRO A 87 -5.05 16.54 14.63
CA PRO A 87 -4.35 16.91 13.41
C PRO A 87 -3.46 18.15 13.56
N ALA A 88 -3.70 19.05 14.52
CA ALA A 88 -2.87 20.24 14.71
C ALA A 88 -1.51 19.91 15.37
N SER A 89 -1.42 18.81 16.10
CA SER A 89 -0.18 18.36 16.74
C SER A 89 0.84 17.72 15.78
N MET A 90 0.41 17.38 14.55
CA MET A 90 1.30 16.80 13.54
C MET A 90 2.34 17.81 13.01
N PRO A 91 3.59 17.38 12.75
CA PRO A 91 4.65 18.24 12.21
C PRO A 91 4.21 18.98 10.94
N PRO A 92 4.57 20.25 10.74
CA PRO A 92 4.18 21.02 9.55
C PRO A 92 4.40 20.25 8.25
N ARG A 93 3.46 20.39 7.30
CA ARG A 93 3.60 19.74 5.98
C ARG A 93 4.86 20.25 5.29
N LYS A 94 5.71 19.33 4.85
CA LYS A 94 6.89 19.66 4.05
C LYS A 94 6.44 20.16 2.68
N THR A 95 6.93 21.33 2.27
CA THR A 95 6.58 21.97 0.99
C THR A 95 7.66 21.77 -0.07
N GLU A 96 8.92 21.66 0.35
CA GLU A 96 10.07 21.34 -0.48
C GLU A 96 10.23 19.84 -0.63
N ILE A 97 10.46 19.39 -1.87
CA ILE A 97 10.73 17.99 -2.17
C ILE A 97 12.24 17.76 -2.04
N ASP A 98 12.65 17.09 -0.98
CA ASP A 98 14.05 16.69 -0.74
C ASP A 98 14.24 15.18 -1.04
N PRO A 99 14.92 14.81 -2.14
CA PRO A 99 15.24 13.41 -2.46
C PRO A 99 16.00 12.64 -1.37
N LYS A 100 16.55 13.32 -0.35
CA LYS A 100 17.26 12.69 0.78
C LYS A 100 16.38 12.41 1.99
N ASP A 101 15.13 12.86 1.98
CA ASP A 101 14.20 12.64 3.10
C ASP A 101 13.76 11.17 3.18
N ASN A 102 13.28 10.74 4.34
CA ASN A 102 12.77 9.38 4.51
C ASN A 102 11.56 9.15 3.59
N HIS A 103 11.60 8.07 2.81
CA HIS A 103 10.57 7.76 1.82
C HIS A 103 10.25 6.28 1.74
N ILE A 104 9.12 5.97 1.11
CA ILE A 104 8.87 4.65 0.53
C ILE A 104 9.10 4.71 -0.98
N SER A 105 9.70 3.67 -1.52
CA SER A 105 10.04 3.59 -2.94
C SER A 105 9.26 2.50 -3.64
N PHE A 106 8.74 2.81 -4.83
CA PHE A 106 8.04 1.88 -5.71
C PHE A 106 8.79 1.70 -7.01
N GLN A 107 8.83 0.47 -7.49
CA GLN A 107 9.32 0.17 -8.83
C GLN A 107 8.24 0.50 -9.88
N CYS A 108 8.65 0.99 -11.05
CA CYS A 108 7.76 1.17 -12.20
C CYS A 108 8.33 0.56 -13.47
N GLU A 109 7.45 0.13 -14.38
CA GLU A 109 7.83 -0.35 -15.70
C GLU A 109 8.15 0.79 -16.69
N SER A 110 7.48 1.94 -16.52
CA SER A 110 7.63 3.10 -17.41
C SER A 110 7.64 4.40 -16.61
N MET A 111 8.80 5.04 -16.54
CA MET A 111 8.95 6.33 -15.89
C MET A 111 8.12 7.42 -16.58
N GLU A 112 8.06 7.38 -17.91
CA GLU A 112 7.27 8.32 -18.71
C GLU A 112 5.77 8.25 -18.38
N ALA A 113 5.22 7.04 -18.20
CA ALA A 113 3.83 6.87 -17.81
C ALA A 113 3.54 7.46 -16.42
N VAL A 114 4.47 7.31 -15.48
CA VAL A 114 4.36 7.89 -14.13
C VAL A 114 4.40 9.41 -14.20
N GLN A 115 5.35 10.01 -14.92
CA GLN A 115 5.43 11.46 -15.09
C GLN A 115 4.16 12.05 -15.72
N ARG A 116 3.66 11.40 -16.78
CA ARG A 116 2.41 11.82 -17.42
C ARG A 116 1.25 11.79 -16.43
N ARG A 117 1.12 10.72 -15.64
CA ARG A 117 0.05 10.59 -14.65
C ARG A 117 0.15 11.63 -13.53
N LEU A 118 1.35 11.91 -13.02
CA LEU A 118 1.56 12.95 -12.02
C LEU A 118 1.20 14.34 -12.57
N LYS A 119 1.54 14.61 -13.84
CA LYS A 119 1.18 15.86 -14.51
C LYS A 119 -0.33 16.01 -14.70
N GLU A 120 -1.03 14.95 -15.11
CA GLU A 120 -2.50 14.93 -15.23
C GLU A 120 -3.20 15.22 -13.90
N LEU A 121 -2.58 14.80 -12.78
CA LEU A 121 -3.09 14.99 -11.42
C LEU A 121 -2.56 16.29 -10.77
N GLU A 122 -1.77 17.09 -11.49
CA GLU A 122 -1.17 18.33 -11.01
C GLU A 122 -0.29 18.15 -9.75
N ILE A 123 0.33 16.98 -9.60
CA ILE A 123 1.22 16.66 -8.49
C ILE A 123 2.63 17.14 -8.84
N ARG A 124 3.19 18.04 -8.01
CA ARG A 124 4.59 18.47 -8.13
C ARG A 124 5.53 17.31 -7.81
N TYR A 125 6.58 17.16 -8.60
CA TYR A 125 7.62 16.16 -8.40
C TYR A 125 9.01 16.69 -8.74
N VAL A 126 10.05 16.01 -8.24
CA VAL A 126 11.46 16.21 -8.62
C VAL A 126 11.98 14.94 -9.26
N GLN A 127 12.68 15.06 -10.39
CA GLN A 127 13.36 13.94 -11.05
C GLN A 127 14.85 13.96 -10.75
N ARG A 128 15.44 12.78 -10.53
CA ARG A 128 16.88 12.56 -10.48
C ARG A 128 17.26 11.41 -11.40
N ARG A 129 18.48 11.46 -11.91
CA ARG A 129 19.11 10.37 -12.66
C ARG A 129 20.44 10.06 -12.00
N VAL A 130 20.67 8.77 -11.76
CA VAL A 130 21.93 8.22 -11.25
C VAL A 130 22.56 7.39 -12.35
N GLU A 131 23.89 7.48 -12.46
CA GLU A 131 24.70 6.67 -13.36
C GLU A 131 25.72 5.88 -12.54
N GLU A 132 25.74 4.57 -12.72
CA GLU A 132 26.73 3.67 -12.10
C GLU A 132 27.15 2.62 -13.14
N GLY A 133 28.44 2.56 -13.46
CA GLY A 133 28.97 1.59 -14.43
C GLY A 133 28.30 1.64 -15.81
N GLY A 134 27.84 2.82 -16.26
CA GLY A 134 27.11 3.00 -17.52
C GLY A 134 25.63 2.58 -17.48
N ILE A 135 25.10 2.20 -16.31
CA ILE A 135 23.68 1.93 -16.09
C ILE A 135 23.01 3.20 -15.58
N TYR A 136 21.91 3.58 -16.23
CA TYR A 136 21.11 4.74 -15.84
C TYR A 136 19.86 4.33 -15.08
N VAL A 137 19.70 4.89 -13.87
CA VAL A 137 18.50 4.77 -13.06
C VAL A 137 17.83 6.12 -12.93
N ASP A 138 16.53 6.16 -13.20
CA ASP A 138 15.69 7.31 -12.96
C ASP A 138 14.92 7.15 -11.65
N GLN A 139 14.77 8.28 -10.95
CA GLN A 139 14.02 8.42 -9.71
C GLN A 139 13.07 9.63 -9.81
N LEU A 140 11.86 9.48 -9.28
CA LEU A 140 10.88 10.56 -9.14
C LEU A 140 10.44 10.66 -7.68
N PHE A 141 10.47 11.87 -7.13
CA PHE A 141 10.10 12.16 -5.75
C PHE A 141 8.92 13.11 -5.70
N PHE A 142 7.94 12.81 -4.86
CA PHE A 142 6.77 13.65 -4.62
C PHE A 142 6.19 13.37 -3.23
N HIS A 143 5.29 14.23 -2.77
CA HIS A 143 4.67 14.06 -1.46
C HIS A 143 3.30 13.42 -1.53
N ASP A 144 2.96 12.70 -0.47
CA ASP A 144 1.58 12.43 -0.10
C ASP A 144 0.88 13.72 0.42
N PRO A 145 -0.41 13.68 0.77
CA PRO A 145 -1.13 14.88 1.23
C PRO A 145 -0.53 15.53 2.47
N ASP A 146 0.12 14.76 3.35
CA ASP A 146 0.66 15.23 4.63
C ASP A 146 2.17 15.52 4.59
N GLY A 147 2.82 15.36 3.42
CA GLY A 147 4.23 15.68 3.21
C GLY A 147 5.18 14.49 3.38
N PHE A 148 4.66 13.26 3.44
CA PHE A 148 5.48 12.06 3.43
C PHE A 148 6.02 11.82 2.02
N MET A 149 7.31 11.52 1.92
CA MET A 149 8.00 11.38 0.64
C MET A 149 7.71 10.02 0.00
N VAL A 150 7.35 10.05 -1.27
CA VAL A 150 7.16 8.87 -2.12
C VAL A 150 8.17 8.94 -3.26
N GLU A 151 8.91 7.86 -3.44
CA GLU A 151 9.81 7.65 -4.56
C GLU A 151 9.20 6.65 -5.55
N VAL A 152 9.37 6.92 -6.85
CA VAL A 152 9.27 5.90 -7.90
C VAL A 152 10.63 5.76 -8.56
N CYS A 153 11.18 4.54 -8.59
CA CYS A 153 12.53 4.27 -9.09
C CYS A 153 12.57 3.15 -10.13
N THR A 154 13.55 3.19 -11.02
CA THR A 154 13.98 2.05 -11.88
C THR A 154 15.25 1.39 -11.35
N CYS A 155 15.38 1.32 -10.02
CA CYS A 155 16.57 0.88 -9.29
C CYS A 155 16.88 -0.60 -9.50
N ASP A 156 15.90 -1.38 -9.96
CA ASP A 156 16.03 -2.78 -10.35
C ASP A 156 17.03 -3.00 -11.50
N LYS A 157 17.38 -1.95 -12.26
CA LYS A 157 18.43 -2.00 -13.28
C LYS A 157 19.83 -2.13 -12.68
N LEU A 158 20.05 -1.72 -11.43
CA LEU A 158 21.35 -1.82 -10.78
C LEU A 158 21.54 -3.23 -10.21
N PRO A 159 22.73 -3.83 -10.39
CA PRO A 159 23.03 -5.11 -9.77
C PRO A 159 23.10 -4.94 -8.24
N ILE A 160 22.40 -5.81 -7.52
CA ILE A 160 22.55 -5.90 -6.06
C ILE A 160 23.84 -6.68 -5.78
N VAL A 161 24.89 -5.94 -5.38
CA VAL A 161 26.18 -6.51 -4.98
C VAL A 161 26.33 -6.44 -3.46
N PRO A 162 26.21 -7.56 -2.73
CA PRO A 162 26.35 -7.58 -1.28
C PRO A 162 27.78 -7.26 -0.85
N LEU A 163 27.95 -6.36 0.13
CA LEU A 163 29.24 -6.02 0.72
C LEU A 163 29.61 -6.97 1.87
N VAL A 164 29.45 -8.27 1.65
CA VAL A 164 29.83 -9.29 2.64
C VAL A 164 31.23 -9.83 2.33
N PRO A 165 32.10 -10.03 3.33
CA PRO A 165 33.37 -10.71 3.12
C PRO A 165 33.13 -12.10 2.53
N GLU A 166 33.92 -12.49 1.51
CA GLU A 166 33.84 -13.81 0.89
C GLU A 166 33.85 -14.90 1.98
N GLY A 167 32.75 -15.64 2.09
CA GLY A 167 32.52 -16.64 3.16
C GLY A 167 31.21 -16.48 3.93
N HIS A 168 30.55 -15.30 3.88
CA HIS A 168 29.26 -15.06 4.57
C HIS A 168 28.04 -15.04 3.63
N ALA A 169 28.23 -15.39 2.36
CA ALA A 169 27.19 -15.35 1.31
C ALA A 169 25.97 -16.27 1.58
N ALA A 170 26.07 -17.21 2.53
CA ALA A 170 24.98 -18.10 2.93
C ALA A 170 23.77 -17.37 3.55
N ILE A 171 23.88 -16.08 3.89
CA ILE A 171 22.77 -15.27 4.42
C ILE A 171 21.77 -14.86 3.33
N LEU A 172 22.17 -14.86 2.05
CA LEU A 172 21.28 -14.50 0.94
C LEU A 172 20.51 -15.73 0.46
N GLY A 173 19.55 -16.14 1.28
CA GLY A 173 18.56 -17.14 0.93
C GLY A 173 17.85 -16.74 -0.37
N ARG A 174 17.81 -17.68 -1.32
CA ARG A 174 17.05 -17.65 -2.57
C ARG A 174 15.70 -16.97 -2.34
N LEU A 175 15.42 -15.87 -3.04
CA LEU A 175 14.06 -15.35 -3.16
C LEU A 175 13.23 -16.42 -3.91
N PRO A 176 12.28 -17.13 -3.29
CA PRO A 176 11.23 -17.75 -4.09
C PRO A 176 10.40 -16.61 -4.73
N PRO A 177 9.95 -16.76 -5.98
CA PRO A 177 9.03 -15.80 -6.57
C PRO A 177 7.78 -15.68 -5.67
N PRO A 178 7.20 -14.48 -5.52
CA PRO A 178 5.95 -14.35 -4.77
C PRO A 178 4.87 -15.15 -5.50
N GLU A 179 4.37 -16.21 -4.88
CA GLU A 179 3.13 -16.82 -5.35
C GLU A 179 1.98 -15.81 -5.18
N PRO A 180 1.09 -15.66 -6.17
CA PRO A 180 -0.07 -14.79 -6.04
C PRO A 180 -1.04 -15.39 -5.02
N VAL A 181 -0.93 -15.00 -3.75
CA VAL A 181 -1.96 -15.32 -2.75
C VAL A 181 -3.12 -14.36 -2.91
N CYS A 182 -3.93 -14.57 -3.95
CA CYS A 182 -5.29 -14.07 -3.99
C CYS A 182 -6.21 -15.19 -3.46
N LYS A 183 -6.33 -15.32 -2.13
CA LYS A 183 -7.44 -16.09 -1.57
C LYS A 183 -8.72 -15.30 -1.81
N ARG A 184 -9.33 -15.46 -3.00
CA ARG A 184 -10.74 -15.11 -3.19
C ARG A 184 -11.53 -15.89 -2.13
N PRO A 185 -12.29 -15.24 -1.24
CA PRO A 185 -13.35 -15.96 -0.56
C PRO A 185 -14.32 -16.50 -1.62
N PRO A 186 -14.90 -17.71 -1.44
CA PRO A 186 -15.93 -18.20 -2.34
C PRO A 186 -17.05 -17.17 -2.41
N ALA A 187 -17.48 -16.84 -3.62
CA ALA A 187 -18.57 -15.91 -3.86
C ALA A 187 -19.82 -16.45 -3.14
N ALA A 188 -20.18 -15.86 -2.01
CA ALA A 188 -21.51 -16.02 -1.48
C ALA A 188 -22.46 -15.35 -2.48
N ALA A 189 -23.36 -16.13 -3.09
CA ALA A 189 -24.38 -15.64 -3.98
C ALA A 189 -25.22 -14.57 -3.26
N LEU A 190 -24.98 -13.31 -3.59
CA LEU A 190 -25.87 -12.21 -3.22
C LEU A 190 -27.21 -12.49 -3.91
N LYS A 191 -28.23 -12.83 -3.12
CA LYS A 191 -29.61 -12.85 -3.60
C LYS A 191 -29.98 -11.44 -4.05
N PRO A 192 -30.60 -11.26 -5.23
CA PRO A 192 -31.00 -9.94 -5.69
C PRO A 192 -31.98 -9.31 -4.70
N ALA A 193 -31.78 -8.01 -4.42
CA ALA A 193 -32.68 -7.22 -3.62
C ALA A 193 -34.08 -7.16 -4.30
N PRO A 194 -35.18 -7.19 -3.53
CA PRO A 194 -36.51 -7.01 -4.10
C PRO A 194 -36.66 -5.60 -4.70
N PRO A 195 -37.46 -5.45 -5.77
CA PRO A 195 -37.65 -4.16 -6.43
C PRO A 195 -38.31 -3.15 -5.47
N PRO A 196 -38.02 -1.84 -5.64
CA PRO A 196 -38.59 -0.80 -4.79
C PRO A 196 -40.12 -0.77 -4.95
N GLN A 197 -40.83 -0.89 -3.84
CA GLN A 197 -42.29 -0.77 -3.82
C GLN A 197 -42.67 0.70 -4.03
N HIS A 198 -43.42 0.96 -5.09
CA HIS A 198 -44.02 2.24 -5.40
C HIS A 198 -45.11 2.54 -4.36
N GLN A 199 -44.94 3.59 -3.55
CA GLN A 199 -46.03 4.16 -2.78
C GLN A 199 -46.65 5.32 -3.59
N PRO A 200 -47.98 5.40 -3.71
CA PRO A 200 -48.61 6.50 -4.44
C PRO A 200 -48.50 7.79 -3.61
N ALA A 201 -48.12 8.89 -4.29
CA ALA A 201 -48.15 10.23 -3.74
C ALA A 201 -49.58 10.63 -3.37
N LYS A 202 -49.78 11.03 -2.10
CA LYS A 202 -51.02 11.69 -1.69
C LYS A 202 -50.96 13.17 -2.09
N ALA A 203 -51.90 13.57 -2.93
CA ALA A 203 -52.21 14.95 -3.23
C ALA A 203 -52.82 15.64 -1.99
N GLY A 204 -52.39 16.86 -1.73
CA GLY A 204 -52.95 17.75 -0.71
C GLY A 204 -52.45 19.16 -0.95
N GLY A 205 -53.14 19.89 -1.82
CA GLY A 205 -52.91 21.31 -2.04
C GLY A 205 -53.67 22.16 -1.02
N CYS A 206 -53.10 23.31 -0.66
CA CYS A 206 -53.83 24.51 -0.35
C CYS A 206 -53.02 25.73 -0.82
N VAL A 207 -53.77 26.67 -1.38
CA VAL A 207 -53.43 27.84 -2.19
C VAL A 207 -52.88 29.01 -1.38
N GLY A 208 -52.16 29.91 -2.07
CA GLY A 208 -51.78 31.23 -1.59
C GLY A 208 -50.88 31.98 -2.57
N GLU A 209 -51.48 32.57 -3.62
CA GLU A 209 -50.87 33.64 -4.43
C GLU A 209 -50.79 34.94 -3.62
N VAL A 210 -49.72 35.74 -3.82
CA VAL A 210 -49.81 37.07 -4.46
C VAL A 210 -48.44 37.60 -4.87
N GLU A 211 -48.33 37.78 -6.19
CA GLU A 211 -47.71 38.85 -6.99
C GLU A 211 -46.25 39.32 -6.86
N ALA A 212 -45.74 39.58 -8.06
CA ALA A 212 -44.40 39.95 -8.45
C ALA A 212 -44.14 41.46 -8.35
N SER A 213 -42.86 41.83 -8.28
CA SER A 213 -42.40 42.99 -9.04
C SER A 213 -40.96 42.80 -9.50
N ILE A 214 -40.81 42.97 -10.80
CA ILE A 214 -39.60 43.00 -11.61
C ILE A 214 -38.85 44.30 -11.31
N ILE A 215 -37.51 44.28 -11.32
CA ILE A 215 -36.62 45.25 -12.02
C ILE A 215 -35.17 44.75 -11.90
N VAL A 216 -34.56 44.50 -13.06
CA VAL A 216 -33.11 44.45 -13.28
C VAL A 216 -32.73 45.77 -13.96
N PRO A 217 -31.53 46.30 -13.74
CA PRO A 217 -30.71 46.51 -14.94
C PRO A 217 -29.24 46.11 -14.76
N ALA A 218 -28.68 45.65 -15.88
CA ALA A 218 -27.27 45.46 -16.15
C ALA A 218 -26.57 46.80 -16.45
N CYS A 219 -25.28 46.90 -16.12
CA CYS A 219 -24.32 47.82 -16.75
C CYS A 219 -22.91 47.29 -16.36
N ALA A 220 -22.11 46.66 -17.21
CA ALA A 220 -21.40 47.07 -18.43
C ALA A 220 -19.89 47.15 -18.15
N MET A 221 -19.14 46.47 -19.03
CA MET A 221 -17.69 46.50 -19.14
C MET A 221 -17.16 47.90 -19.45
N ARG A 222 -15.93 48.19 -19.01
CA ARG A 222 -14.97 48.95 -19.80
C ARG A 222 -13.54 48.58 -19.44
N SER A 223 -12.79 48.20 -20.47
CA SER A 223 -11.33 48.19 -20.49
C SER A 223 -10.77 49.61 -20.34
N MET A 224 -9.69 49.73 -19.57
CA MET A 224 -8.37 50.23 -19.98
C MET A 224 -7.35 49.72 -18.97
#